data_AF-F0QWL8-F1
#
_entry.id   AF-F0QWL8-F1
#
_cell.length_a   1.000
_cell.length_b   1.000
_cell.length_c   1.000
_cell.angle_alpha   90.00
_cell.angle_beta   90.00
_cell.angle_gamma   90.00
#
_symmetry.space_group_name_H-M   'P 1'
#
loop_
_entity.id
_entity.type
_entity.pdbx_description
1 polymer ?
#
loop_
_entity_poly.entity_id
_entity_poly.type
_entity_poly.pdbx_seq_one_letter_code
_entity_poly.pdbx_strand_id
1 'polypeptide(L)'
;MLSNNYVGIMSIELAKKLLEEWLLQRGFKILNKLSDRELILTEGNNTVYLRISIEEFPTDSYIVDELSNVMRNRFNYNKAYIAFPQSARDLINGKLFRSNRVGVYIYDLSSTDPEKAVEELIPSIPIQLQQEVNEDIKGRIDELERVINDVKNALSSINIQPLTKDINELRDRVMRIEHTLNELIERVSRLENLGLQSMRNSIINTQGSSSVSNELPDFLSNNPWVDVLRKKGGGSG
;
A
#
# COMPACT_ATOMS: atom_id res chain seq x y z
N MET A 1 35.66 4.64 43.08
CA MET A 1 34.37 5.07 42.47
C MET A 1 33.71 4.02 41.56
N LEU A 2 34.28 2.82 41.36
CA LEU A 2 33.67 1.76 40.54
C LEU A 2 32.84 0.73 41.34
N SER A 3 32.83 0.79 42.67
CA SER A 3 32.15 -0.20 43.52
C SER A 3 30.63 0.01 43.65
N ASN A 4 30.15 1.26 43.68
CA ASN A 4 28.72 1.53 43.90
C ASN A 4 27.85 1.11 42.70
N ASN A 5 28.36 1.21 41.47
CA ASN A 5 27.58 0.79 40.29
C ASN A 5 27.42 -0.73 40.22
N TYR A 6 28.43 -1.51 40.65
CA TYR A 6 28.36 -2.97 40.62
C TYR A 6 27.38 -3.52 41.66
N VAL A 7 27.35 -2.93 42.86
CA VAL A 7 26.40 -3.31 43.93
C VAL A 7 24.97 -2.95 43.52
N GLY A 8 24.76 -1.79 42.89
CA GLY A 8 23.45 -1.39 42.37
C GLY A 8 22.92 -2.34 41.28
N ILE A 9 23.78 -2.77 40.34
CA ILE A 9 23.39 -3.70 39.26
C ILE A 9 23.00 -5.07 39.82
N MET A 10 23.78 -5.59 40.77
CA MET A 10 23.50 -6.89 41.41
C MET A 10 22.22 -6.87 42.24
N SER A 11 21.91 -5.74 42.89
CA SER A 11 20.66 -5.55 43.65
C SER A 11 19.42 -5.49 42.74
N ILE A 12 19.53 -4.88 41.55
CA ILE A 12 18.44 -4.84 40.55
C ILE A 12 18.12 -6.25 40.04
N GLU A 13 19.13 -7.02 39.67
CA GLU A 13 18.94 -8.38 39.14
C GLU A 13 18.31 -9.32 40.17
N LEU A 14 18.73 -9.21 41.44
CA LEU A 14 18.16 -9.98 42.55
C LEU A 14 16.69 -9.59 42.81
N ALA A 15 16.39 -8.30 42.91
CA ALA A 15 15.03 -7.81 43.11
C ALA A 15 14.10 -8.24 41.98
N LYS A 16 14.58 -8.12 40.74
CA LYS A 16 13.87 -8.56 39.55
C LYS A 16 13.57 -10.04 39.58
N LYS A 17 14.58 -10.88 39.85
CA LYS A 17 14.41 -12.34 39.89
C LYS A 17 13.40 -12.74 40.97
N LEU A 18 13.50 -12.14 42.15
CA LEU A 18 12.60 -12.38 43.27
C LEU A 18 11.15 -12.01 42.93
N LEU A 19 10.93 -10.83 42.32
CA LEU A 19 9.60 -10.42 41.86
C LEU A 19 9.07 -11.33 40.75
N GLU A 20 9.90 -11.71 39.78
CA GLU A 20 9.53 -12.64 38.70
C GLU A 20 9.06 -13.99 39.26
N GLU A 21 9.82 -14.60 40.18
CA GLU A 21 9.47 -15.87 40.80
C GLU A 21 8.15 -15.78 41.59
N TRP A 22 8.00 -14.72 42.40
CA TRP A 22 6.78 -14.51 43.19
C TRP A 22 5.54 -14.27 42.31
N LEU A 23 5.67 -13.51 41.22
CA LEU A 23 4.59 -13.25 40.28
C LEU A 23 4.20 -14.51 39.50
N LEU A 24 5.17 -15.32 39.07
CA LEU A 24 4.92 -16.59 38.38
C LEU A 24 4.11 -17.56 39.27
N GLN A 25 4.44 -17.64 40.56
CA GLN A 25 3.71 -18.47 41.53
C GLN A 25 2.24 -18.03 41.68
N ARG A 26 1.96 -16.72 41.53
CA ARG A 26 0.60 -16.16 41.56
C ARG A 26 -0.13 -16.22 40.22
N GLY A 27 0.45 -16.86 39.21
CA GLY A 27 -0.19 -17.08 37.91
C GLY A 27 -0.03 -15.95 36.89
N PHE A 28 0.85 -14.98 37.16
CA PHE A 28 1.24 -14.00 36.15
C PHE A 28 2.13 -14.66 35.09
N LYS A 29 2.00 -14.22 33.83
CA LYS A 29 2.92 -14.62 32.75
C LYS A 29 3.73 -13.42 32.29
N ILE A 30 5.04 -13.56 32.21
CA ILE A 30 5.93 -12.50 31.72
C ILE A 30 5.83 -12.46 30.19
N LEU A 31 5.35 -11.35 29.63
CA LEU A 31 5.27 -11.15 28.18
C LEU A 31 6.55 -10.56 27.61
N ASN A 32 7.06 -9.51 28.24
CA ASN A 32 8.20 -8.78 27.73
C ASN A 32 8.98 -8.07 28.84
N LYS A 33 10.29 -7.94 28.66
CA LYS A 33 11.20 -7.22 29.55
C LYS A 33 11.67 -5.98 28.81
N LEU A 34 11.06 -4.83 29.10
CA LEU A 34 11.37 -3.56 28.42
C LEU A 34 12.74 -3.02 28.81
N SER A 35 13.08 -3.15 30.10
CA SER A 35 14.36 -2.73 30.66
C SER A 35 14.69 -3.57 31.89
N ASP A 36 15.83 -3.28 32.55
CA ASP A 36 16.21 -3.95 33.79
C ASP A 36 15.23 -3.68 34.94
N ARG A 37 14.48 -2.58 34.85
CA ARG A 37 13.54 -2.13 35.87
C ARG A 37 12.09 -2.21 35.43
N GLU A 38 11.78 -2.61 34.20
CA GLU A 38 10.42 -2.57 33.66
C GLU A 38 10.03 -3.90 33.03
N LEU A 39 8.89 -4.42 33.49
CA LEU A 39 8.33 -5.71 33.12
C LEU A 39 6.90 -5.53 32.62
N ILE A 40 6.55 -6.25 31.55
CA ILE A 40 5.18 -6.40 31.07
C ILE A 40 4.74 -7.83 31.38
N LEU A 41 3.63 -7.94 32.10
CA LEU A 41 3.05 -9.18 32.57
C LEU A 41 1.62 -9.32 32.04
N THR A 42 1.08 -10.53 32.06
CA THR A 42 -0.35 -10.79 31.90
C THR A 42 -0.93 -11.52 33.08
N GLU A 43 -2.10 -11.05 33.50
CA GLU A 43 -2.93 -11.63 34.55
C GLU A 43 -4.32 -11.89 33.97
N GLY A 44 -4.55 -13.11 33.49
CA GLY A 44 -5.72 -13.43 32.68
C GLY A 44 -5.74 -12.59 31.39
N ASN A 45 -6.78 -11.78 31.21
CA ASN A 45 -6.93 -10.88 30.06
C ASN A 45 -6.35 -9.47 30.30
N ASN A 46 -5.81 -9.20 31.49
CA ASN A 46 -5.24 -7.89 31.80
C ASN A 46 -3.75 -7.86 31.46
N THR A 47 -3.34 -6.84 30.72
CA THR A 47 -1.93 -6.47 30.57
C THR A 47 -1.52 -5.63 31.77
N VAL A 48 -0.39 -5.99 32.39
CA VAL A 48 0.09 -5.38 33.62
C VAL A 48 1.50 -4.84 33.40
N TYR A 49 1.69 -3.56 33.71
CA TYR A 49 2.98 -2.91 33.71
C TYR A 49 3.54 -2.88 35.13
N LEU A 50 4.77 -3.35 35.30
CA LEU A 50 5.47 -3.33 36.57
C LEU A 50 6.80 -2.60 36.43
N ARG A 51 7.04 -1.64 37.31
CA ARG A 51 8.33 -0.96 37.43
C ARG A 51 8.97 -1.24 38.78
N ILE A 52 10.26 -1.56 38.79
CA ILE A 52 11.04 -1.93 39.95
C ILE A 52 11.90 -0.74 40.35
N SER A 53 11.59 -0.16 41.50
CA SER A 53 12.41 0.84 42.16
C SER A 53 13.51 0.14 42.95
N ILE A 54 14.72 0.69 42.94
CA ILE A 54 15.92 0.05 43.48
C ILE A 54 16.67 0.89 44.51
N GLU A 55 16.14 2.07 44.83
CA GLU A 55 16.80 2.96 45.77
C GLU A 55 16.60 2.42 47.18
N GLU A 56 17.69 1.97 47.81
CA GLU A 56 17.65 1.36 49.16
C GLU A 56 17.06 2.29 50.21
N PHE A 57 17.19 3.61 50.04
CA PHE A 57 16.61 4.63 50.91
C PHE A 57 15.91 5.68 50.06
N PRO A 58 14.70 5.37 49.55
CA PRO A 58 14.00 6.28 48.66
C PRO A 58 13.58 7.53 49.44
N THR A 59 13.59 8.67 48.77
CA THR A 59 13.03 9.92 49.30
C THR A 59 11.60 10.12 48.81
N ASP A 60 10.81 10.96 49.49
CA ASP A 60 9.44 11.29 49.05
C ASP A 60 9.42 11.79 47.60
N SER A 61 10.37 12.65 47.22
CA SER A 61 10.53 13.15 45.85
C SER A 61 10.73 12.03 44.86
N TYR A 62 11.59 11.06 45.19
CA TYR A 62 11.87 9.93 44.32
C TYR A 62 10.65 9.01 44.13
N ILE A 63 9.86 8.78 45.17
CA ILE A 63 8.60 8.01 45.08
C ILE A 63 7.61 8.71 44.12
N VAL A 64 7.52 10.04 44.19
CA VAL A 64 6.67 10.84 43.29
C VAL A 64 7.18 10.81 41.86
N ASP A 65 8.50 10.84 41.65
CA ASP A 65 9.11 10.74 40.32
C ASP A 65 8.89 9.36 39.70
N GLU A 66 9.04 8.29 40.48
CA GLU A 66 8.76 6.92 40.05
C GLU A 66 7.28 6.73 39.70
N LEU A 67 6.38 7.28 40.51
CA LEU A 67 4.95 7.32 40.18
C LEU A 67 4.69 8.05 38.86
N SER A 68 5.30 9.22 38.67
CA SER A 68 5.15 10.02 37.46
C SER A 68 5.63 9.26 36.22
N ASN A 69 6.72 8.50 36.33
CA ASN A 69 7.22 7.65 35.25
C ASN A 69 6.24 6.53 34.89
N VAL A 70 5.67 5.84 35.88
CA VAL A 70 4.66 4.81 35.63
C VAL A 70 3.40 5.40 35.01
N MET A 71 2.99 6.59 35.44
CA MET A 71 1.81 7.26 34.88
C MET A 71 1.94 7.58 33.38
N ARG A 72 3.16 7.84 32.87
CA ARG A 72 3.39 8.04 31.43
C ARG A 72 3.02 6.81 30.61
N ASN A 73 3.37 5.63 31.11
CA ASN A 73 3.16 4.37 30.41
C ASN A 73 1.82 3.71 30.76
N ARG A 74 1.16 4.16 31.82
CA ARG A 74 -0.08 3.58 32.37
C ARG A 74 -1.17 3.37 31.32
N PHE A 75 -1.37 4.33 30.41
CA PHE A 75 -2.47 4.28 29.43
C PHE A 75 -2.33 3.20 28.36
N ASN A 76 -1.19 2.52 28.31
CA ASN A 76 -0.95 1.41 27.38
C ASN A 76 -1.26 0.04 28.00
N TYR A 77 -1.53 -0.02 29.31
CA TYR A 77 -1.71 -1.27 30.06
C TYR A 77 -2.96 -1.23 30.96
N ASN A 78 -3.59 -2.39 31.16
CA ASN A 78 -4.81 -2.47 31.99
C ASN A 78 -4.52 -2.20 33.47
N LYS A 79 -3.37 -2.65 33.97
CA LYS A 79 -2.93 -2.44 35.35
C LYS A 79 -1.50 -1.91 35.37
N ALA A 80 -1.18 -1.15 36.41
CA ALA A 80 0.16 -0.61 36.63
C ALA A 80 0.56 -0.79 38.09
N TYR A 81 1.78 -1.25 38.31
CA TYR A 81 2.38 -1.51 39.61
C TYR A 81 3.77 -0.89 39.70
N ILE A 82 4.15 -0.48 40.92
CA ILE A 82 5.52 -0.15 41.26
C ILE A 82 5.95 -1.05 42.41
N ALA A 83 7.12 -1.67 42.30
CA ALA A 83 7.74 -2.41 43.38
C ALA A 83 8.80 -1.54 44.05
N PHE A 84 8.68 -1.35 45.37
CA PHE A 84 9.65 -0.61 46.18
C PHE A 84 10.32 -1.54 47.20
N PRO A 85 11.55 -1.24 47.64
CA PRO A 85 12.16 -1.95 48.76
C PRO A 85 11.40 -1.69 50.06
N GLN A 86 11.53 -2.60 51.03
CA GLN A 86 10.89 -2.55 52.35
C GLN A 86 11.10 -1.21 53.09
N SER A 87 12.25 -0.57 52.91
CA SER A 87 12.58 0.74 53.47
C SER A 87 11.65 1.87 53.03
N ALA A 88 10.97 1.73 51.89
CA ALA A 88 10.04 2.72 51.37
C ALA A 88 8.66 2.70 52.04
N ARG A 89 8.36 1.65 52.84
CA ARG A 89 7.01 1.36 53.36
C ARG A 89 6.36 2.56 54.04
N ASP A 90 7.11 3.26 54.88
CA ASP A 90 6.61 4.37 55.69
C ASP A 90 6.43 5.67 54.89
N LEU A 91 7.06 5.77 53.73
CA LEU A 91 7.01 6.93 52.83
C LEU A 91 5.89 6.81 51.78
N ILE A 92 5.34 5.60 51.59
CA ILE A 92 4.29 5.37 50.59
C ILE A 92 2.96 5.98 51.06
N ASN A 93 2.61 7.11 50.46
CA ASN A 93 1.30 7.71 50.67
C ASN A 93 0.20 6.93 49.92
N GLY A 94 -0.51 6.06 50.64
CA GLY A 94 -1.55 5.22 50.04
C GLY A 94 -2.66 5.99 49.32
N LYS A 95 -2.93 7.25 49.69
CA LYS A 95 -3.92 8.09 48.99
C LYS A 95 -3.44 8.47 47.59
N LEU A 96 -2.15 8.77 47.44
CA LEU A 96 -1.52 9.18 46.18
C LEU A 96 -1.56 8.05 45.14
N PHE A 97 -1.22 6.83 45.54
CA PHE A 97 -1.23 5.68 44.64
C PHE A 97 -2.65 5.25 44.27
N ARG A 98 -3.59 5.26 45.23
CA ARG A 98 -5.00 4.96 44.98
C ARG A 98 -5.68 5.98 44.07
N SER A 99 -5.43 7.28 44.26
CA SER A 99 -5.98 8.33 43.37
C SER A 99 -5.50 8.16 41.93
N ASN A 100 -4.26 7.72 41.76
CA ASN A 100 -3.67 7.42 40.46
C ASN A 100 -3.93 5.98 39.99
N ARG A 101 -4.69 5.18 40.77
CA ARG A 101 -5.04 3.77 40.51
C ARG A 101 -3.82 2.85 40.29
N VAL A 102 -2.63 3.24 40.79
CA VAL A 102 -1.39 2.47 40.67
C VAL A 102 -1.26 1.55 41.89
N GLY A 103 -0.94 0.29 41.65
CA GLY A 103 -0.65 -0.67 42.72
C GLY A 103 0.79 -0.56 43.21
N VAL A 104 1.04 -1.01 44.42
CA VAL A 104 2.36 -0.98 45.04
C VAL A 104 2.70 -2.33 45.62
N TYR A 105 3.82 -2.89 45.18
CA TYR A 105 4.48 -4.01 45.82
C TYR A 105 5.61 -3.50 46.70
N ILE A 106 5.81 -4.18 47.82
CA ILE A 106 6.99 -4.01 48.65
C ILE A 106 7.78 -5.31 48.59
N TYR A 107 9.08 -5.22 48.38
CA TYR A 107 9.97 -6.38 48.41
C TYR A 107 11.08 -6.24 49.44
N ASP A 108 11.50 -7.36 50.02
CA ASP A 108 12.60 -7.46 50.97
C ASP A 108 13.63 -8.49 50.46
N LEU A 109 14.80 -8.00 50.04
CA LEU A 109 15.92 -8.83 49.61
C LEU A 109 16.60 -9.59 50.76
N SER A 110 16.39 -9.15 52.01
CA SER A 110 16.97 -9.77 53.20
C SER A 110 16.08 -10.86 53.79
N SER A 111 14.85 -11.03 53.28
CA SER A 111 13.92 -12.04 53.76
C SER A 111 14.44 -13.44 53.46
N THR A 112 14.45 -14.29 54.48
CA THR A 112 14.80 -15.73 54.35
C THR A 112 13.61 -16.57 53.87
N ASP A 113 12.40 -16.00 53.91
CA ASP A 113 11.16 -16.62 53.48
C ASP A 113 10.73 -16.03 52.12
N PRO A 114 10.76 -16.80 51.02
CA PRO A 114 10.43 -16.32 49.69
C PRO A 114 8.95 -15.91 49.55
N GLU A 115 8.03 -16.48 50.33
CA GLU A 115 6.61 -16.13 50.25
C GLU A 115 6.32 -14.76 50.89
N LYS A 116 7.09 -14.39 51.91
CA LYS A 116 7.00 -13.09 52.59
C LYS A 116 7.94 -12.04 52.05
N ALA A 117 8.82 -12.41 51.12
CA ALA A 117 9.77 -11.50 50.52
C ALA A 117 9.11 -10.45 49.62
N VAL A 118 7.86 -10.65 49.19
CA VAL A 118 7.07 -9.66 48.46
C VAL A 118 5.67 -9.57 49.04
N GLU A 119 5.23 -8.34 49.31
CA GLU A 119 3.89 -8.01 49.81
C GLU A 119 3.21 -7.02 48.85
N GLU A 120 1.93 -7.23 48.57
CA GLU A 120 1.10 -6.24 47.87
C GLU A 120 0.53 -5.26 48.90
N LEU A 121 1.13 -4.06 48.98
CA LEU A 121 0.67 -3.02 49.91
C LEU A 121 -0.60 -2.33 49.40
N ILE A 122 -0.66 -2.07 48.09
CA ILE A 122 -1.76 -1.37 47.46
C ILE A 122 -2.16 -2.13 46.19
N PRO A 123 -3.40 -2.62 46.08
CA PRO A 123 -3.84 -3.25 44.86
C PRO A 123 -4.04 -2.21 43.75
N SER A 124 -3.64 -2.58 42.52
CA SER A 124 -3.93 -1.75 41.35
C SER A 124 -5.41 -1.83 40.98
N ILE A 125 -5.96 -0.73 40.47
CA ILE A 125 -7.33 -0.71 39.95
C ILE A 125 -7.24 -0.77 38.42
N PRO A 126 -7.82 -1.81 37.78
CA PRO A 126 -7.74 -1.95 36.33
C PRO A 126 -8.44 -0.79 35.63
N ILE A 127 -7.84 -0.34 34.52
CA ILE A 127 -8.45 0.60 33.59
C ILE A 127 -8.85 -0.14 32.32
N GLN A 128 -10.02 0.19 31.81
CA GLN A 128 -10.36 -0.15 30.43
C GLN A 128 -9.47 0.68 29.53
N LEU A 129 -8.61 -0.01 28.80
CA LEU A 129 -7.84 0.62 27.73
C LEU A 129 -8.83 1.08 26.67
N GLN A 130 -8.55 2.21 26.01
CA GLN A 130 -9.27 2.65 24.81
C GLN A 130 -8.96 1.73 23.61
N GLN A 131 -8.94 0.41 23.82
CA GLN A 131 -8.76 -0.61 22.80
C GLN A 131 -9.93 -0.63 21.80
N GLU A 132 -11.08 -0.03 22.12
CA GLU A 132 -12.19 0.14 21.17
C GLU A 132 -11.77 0.86 19.89
N VAL A 133 -10.84 1.82 19.98
CA VAL A 133 -10.32 2.51 18.79
C VAL A 133 -9.46 1.57 17.93
N ASN A 134 -8.76 0.62 18.53
CA ASN A 134 -7.93 -0.33 17.80
C ASN A 134 -8.73 -1.45 17.14
N GLU A 135 -9.85 -1.88 17.71
CA GLU A 135 -10.76 -2.81 17.02
C GLU A 135 -11.45 -2.17 15.83
N ASP A 136 -11.87 -0.89 15.95
CA ASP A 136 -12.43 -0.14 14.82
C ASP A 136 -11.38 0.10 13.72
N ILE A 137 -10.14 0.45 14.09
CA ILE A 137 -9.04 0.56 13.14
C ILE A 137 -8.74 -0.79 12.47
N LYS A 138 -8.74 -1.88 13.23
CA LYS A 138 -8.51 -3.23 12.70
C LYS A 138 -9.63 -3.66 11.75
N GLY A 139 -10.89 -3.40 12.10
CA GLY A 139 -12.04 -3.63 11.23
C GLY A 139 -11.97 -2.82 9.93
N ARG A 140 -11.55 -1.55 10.02
CA ARG A 140 -11.32 -0.71 8.83
C ARG A 140 -10.15 -1.20 7.98
N ILE A 141 -9.10 -1.75 8.58
CA ILE A 141 -7.98 -2.37 7.85
C ILE A 141 -8.46 -3.64 7.13
N ASP A 142 -9.19 -4.52 7.80
CA ASP A 142 -9.74 -5.74 7.21
C ASP A 142 -10.70 -5.41 6.05
N GLU A 143 -11.48 -4.35 6.18
CA GLU A 143 -12.37 -3.86 5.10
C GLU A 143 -11.58 -3.27 3.93
N LEU A 144 -10.53 -2.49 4.18
CA LEU A 144 -9.64 -1.99 3.12
C LEU A 144 -8.92 -3.12 2.40
N GLU A 145 -8.44 -4.15 3.10
CA GLU A 145 -7.82 -5.33 2.49
C GLU A 145 -8.80 -6.09 1.60
N ARG A 146 -10.06 -6.20 2.03
CA ARG A 146 -11.13 -6.81 1.22
C ARG A 146 -11.40 -5.99 -0.04
N VAL A 147 -11.55 -4.67 0.07
CA VAL A 147 -11.76 -3.78 -1.08
C VAL A 147 -10.58 -3.85 -2.06
N ILE A 148 -9.34 -3.87 -1.56
CA ILE A 148 -8.14 -4.02 -2.39
C ILE A 148 -8.16 -5.35 -3.13
N ASN A 149 -8.51 -6.45 -2.46
CA ASN A 149 -8.61 -7.74 -3.10
C ASN A 149 -9.73 -7.77 -4.16
N ASP A 150 -10.87 -7.15 -3.89
CA ASP A 150 -11.97 -7.04 -4.85
C ASP A 150 -11.57 -6.21 -6.08
N VAL A 151 -10.89 -5.08 -5.88
CA VAL A 151 -10.34 -4.26 -6.99
C VAL A 151 -9.27 -5.03 -7.77
N LYS A 152 -8.38 -5.74 -7.09
CA LYS A 152 -7.34 -6.57 -7.75
C LYS A 152 -7.97 -7.68 -8.58
N ASN A 153 -9.00 -8.34 -8.05
CA ASN A 153 -9.76 -9.36 -8.77
C ASN A 153 -10.49 -8.76 -9.97
N ALA A 154 -11.15 -7.61 -9.80
CA ALA A 154 -11.80 -6.89 -10.90
C ALA A 154 -10.79 -6.47 -11.98
N LEU A 155 -9.64 -5.92 -11.60
CA LEU A 155 -8.59 -5.53 -12.54
C LEU A 155 -8.00 -6.73 -13.27
N SER A 156 -7.83 -7.87 -12.59
CA SER A 156 -7.38 -9.12 -13.21
C SER A 156 -8.42 -9.71 -14.16
N SER A 157 -9.70 -9.45 -13.92
CA SER A 157 -10.81 -9.88 -14.78
C SER A 157 -11.00 -9.01 -16.01
N ILE A 158 -10.47 -7.78 -15.99
CA ILE A 158 -10.40 -6.91 -17.17
C ILE A 158 -9.29 -7.45 -18.07
N ASN A 159 -9.67 -8.43 -18.88
CA ASN A 159 -8.84 -9.05 -19.88
C ASN A 159 -8.54 -8.04 -20.99
N ILE A 160 -7.32 -7.48 -21.02
CA ILE A 160 -6.86 -6.51 -22.04
C ILE A 160 -6.46 -7.25 -23.34
N GLN A 161 -6.26 -8.57 -23.29
CA GLN A 161 -5.87 -9.43 -24.40
C GLN A 161 -6.76 -9.34 -25.66
N PRO A 162 -8.11 -9.34 -25.57
CA PRO A 162 -8.95 -9.20 -26.77
C PRO A 162 -8.78 -7.84 -27.43
N LEU A 163 -8.66 -6.75 -26.65
CA LEU A 163 -8.45 -5.41 -27.22
C LEU A 163 -7.10 -5.28 -27.92
N THR A 164 -6.02 -5.84 -27.36
CA THR A 164 -4.72 -5.85 -28.02
C THR A 164 -4.71 -6.72 -29.28
N LYS A 165 -5.46 -7.82 -29.29
CA LYS A 165 -5.66 -8.64 -30.49
C LYS A 165 -6.38 -7.85 -31.59
N ASP A 166 -7.46 -7.17 -31.25
CA ASP A 166 -8.24 -6.37 -32.21
C ASP A 166 -7.44 -5.18 -32.74
N ILE A 167 -6.64 -4.52 -31.89
CA ILE A 167 -5.71 -3.44 -32.31
C ILE A 167 -4.66 -3.98 -33.29
N ASN A 168 -4.09 -5.16 -33.03
CA ASN A 168 -3.11 -5.77 -33.92
C ASN A 168 -3.75 -6.19 -35.26
N GLU A 169 -4.96 -6.75 -35.24
CA GLU A 169 -5.68 -7.11 -36.47
C GLU A 169 -6.02 -5.86 -37.31
N LEU A 170 -6.45 -4.77 -36.66
CA LEU A 170 -6.68 -3.50 -37.33
C LEU A 170 -5.39 -2.93 -37.93
N ARG A 171 -4.28 -2.99 -37.19
CA ARG A 171 -2.96 -2.58 -37.69
C ARG A 171 -2.54 -3.39 -38.92
N ASP A 172 -2.73 -4.70 -38.91
CA ASP A 172 -2.42 -5.57 -40.06
C ASP A 172 -3.33 -5.31 -41.26
N ARG A 173 -4.59 -4.94 -41.02
CA ARG A 173 -5.51 -4.50 -42.08
C ARG A 173 -5.06 -3.19 -42.70
N VAL A 174 -4.66 -2.21 -41.88
CA VAL A 174 -4.13 -0.93 -42.36
C VAL A 174 -2.86 -1.14 -43.18
N MET A 175 -1.91 -1.94 -42.71
CA MET A 175 -0.69 -2.24 -43.48
C MET A 175 -0.98 -2.90 -44.83
N ARG A 176 -1.98 -3.80 -44.90
CA ARG A 176 -2.42 -4.39 -46.16
C ARG A 176 -3.03 -3.36 -47.10
N ILE A 177 -3.86 -2.46 -46.59
CA ILE A 177 -4.45 -1.37 -47.38
C ILE A 177 -3.35 -0.45 -47.91
N GLU A 178 -2.41 -0.03 -47.07
CA GLU A 178 -1.26 0.80 -47.47
C GLU A 178 -0.44 0.12 -48.56
N HIS A 179 -0.20 -1.20 -48.44
CA HIS A 179 0.49 -1.96 -49.47
C HIS A 179 -0.28 -1.96 -50.79
N THR A 180 -1.59 -2.24 -50.77
CA THR A 180 -2.41 -2.20 -51.99
C THR A 180 -2.49 -0.80 -52.61
N LEU A 181 -2.48 0.26 -51.78
CA LEU A 181 -2.43 1.65 -52.24
C LEU A 181 -1.11 1.94 -52.95
N ASN A 182 0.00 1.51 -52.38
CA ASN A 182 1.32 1.67 -53.00
C ASN A 182 1.41 0.89 -54.31
N GLU A 183 0.89 -0.34 -54.39
CA GLU A 183 0.81 -1.10 -55.64
C GLU A 183 -0.07 -0.40 -56.70
N LEU A 184 -1.20 0.17 -56.29
CA LEU A 184 -2.08 0.93 -57.18
C LEU A 184 -1.40 2.21 -57.67
N ILE A 185 -0.71 2.93 -56.79
CA ILE A 185 0.08 4.11 -57.15
C ILE A 185 1.16 3.72 -58.16
N GLU A 186 1.91 2.65 -57.93
CA GLU A 186 2.91 2.17 -58.89
C GLU A 186 2.29 1.79 -60.23
N ARG A 187 1.13 1.11 -60.24
CA ARG A 187 0.42 0.74 -61.48
C ARG A 187 -0.07 1.97 -62.23
N VAL A 188 -0.62 2.96 -61.53
CA VAL A 188 -1.06 4.23 -62.13
C VAL A 188 0.14 4.97 -62.70
N SER A 189 1.25 5.10 -61.96
CA SER A 189 2.46 5.74 -62.48
C SER A 189 3.05 5.00 -63.70
N ARG A 190 2.99 3.66 -63.74
CA ARG A 190 3.39 2.88 -64.93
C ARG A 190 2.46 3.15 -66.11
N LEU A 191 1.15 3.23 -65.89
CA LEU A 191 0.15 3.55 -66.92
C LEU A 191 0.28 5.00 -67.41
N GLU A 192 0.55 5.95 -66.54
CA GLU A 192 0.85 7.34 -66.91
C GLU A 192 2.11 7.39 -67.78
N ASN A 193 3.18 6.67 -67.40
CA ASN A 193 4.40 6.58 -68.20
C ASN A 193 4.16 5.91 -69.57
N LEU A 194 3.32 4.88 -69.65
CA LEU A 194 2.95 4.22 -70.91
C LEU A 194 2.04 5.12 -71.77
N GLY A 195 1.09 5.83 -71.16
CA GLY A 195 0.21 6.79 -71.84
C GLY A 195 0.99 7.97 -72.42
N LEU A 196 2.00 8.46 -71.69
CA LEU A 196 2.90 9.52 -72.16
C LEU A 196 3.84 9.05 -73.28
N GLN A 197 4.29 7.79 -73.27
CA GLN A 197 5.08 7.23 -74.39
C GLN A 197 4.22 6.95 -75.64
N SER A 198 2.97 6.53 -75.48
CA SER A 198 2.04 6.35 -76.61
C SER A 198 1.68 7.70 -77.28
N MET A 199 1.55 8.78 -76.51
CA MET A 199 1.29 10.12 -77.07
C MET A 199 2.52 10.69 -77.79
N ARG A 200 3.74 10.44 -77.28
CA ARG A 200 4.98 10.93 -77.91
C ARG A 200 5.31 10.24 -79.23
N ASN A 201 4.93 8.97 -79.40
CA ASN A 201 5.16 8.23 -80.65
C ASN A 201 4.10 8.52 -81.73
N SER A 202 2.89 8.97 -81.37
CA SER A 202 1.88 9.38 -82.35
C SER A 202 2.10 10.78 -82.95
N ILE A 203 2.84 11.67 -82.28
CA ILE A 203 3.01 13.06 -82.76
C ILE A 203 4.13 13.19 -83.81
N ILE A 204 5.06 12.22 -83.91
CA ILE A 204 6.21 12.31 -84.83
C ILE A 204 5.87 11.73 -86.23
N ASN A 205 4.77 10.98 -86.39
CA ASN A 205 4.48 10.25 -87.64
C ASN A 205 3.36 10.84 -88.52
N THR A 206 2.88 12.06 -88.27
CA THR A 206 1.83 12.70 -89.08
C THR A 206 2.20 14.13 -89.50
N GLN A 207 3.35 14.29 -90.14
CA GLN A 207 3.56 15.36 -91.13
C GLN A 207 3.91 14.72 -92.48
N GLY A 208 2.87 14.35 -93.21
CA GLY A 208 2.95 13.86 -94.58
C GLY A 208 1.58 13.89 -95.24
N SER A 209 1.48 14.68 -96.32
CA SER A 209 0.44 14.65 -97.37
C SER A 209 -1.03 14.93 -97.00
N SER A 210 -1.46 16.15 -97.34
CA SER A 210 -2.63 16.50 -98.16
C SER A 210 -3.62 15.38 -98.54
N SER A 211 -4.89 15.49 -98.12
CA SER A 211 -6.04 15.79 -99.00
C SER A 211 -7.34 15.75 -98.19
N VAL A 212 -8.23 16.71 -98.46
CA VAL A 212 -9.58 16.75 -97.88
C VAL A 212 -10.38 15.61 -98.48
N SER A 213 -10.56 14.52 -97.72
CA SER A 213 -11.53 13.47 -98.02
C SER A 213 -12.55 13.43 -96.89
N ASN A 214 -13.80 13.47 -97.31
CA ASN A 214 -15.00 13.71 -96.53
C ASN A 214 -15.53 12.38 -95.96
N GLU A 215 -14.65 11.62 -95.29
CA GLU A 215 -14.91 10.25 -94.84
C GLU A 215 -14.84 10.16 -93.31
N LEU A 216 -15.95 9.77 -92.69
CA LEU A 216 -16.05 9.59 -91.25
C LEU A 216 -15.22 8.37 -90.82
N PRO A 217 -14.49 8.43 -89.69
CA PRO A 217 -13.78 7.29 -89.13
C PRO A 217 -14.67 6.07 -88.89
N ASP A 218 -14.13 4.86 -89.07
CA ASP A 218 -14.85 3.57 -88.99
C ASP A 218 -15.62 3.33 -87.68
N PHE A 219 -15.26 4.00 -86.59
CA PHE A 219 -15.99 3.87 -85.31
C PHE A 219 -17.28 4.72 -85.25
N LEU A 220 -17.47 5.67 -86.19
CA LEU A 220 -18.64 6.54 -86.27
C LEU A 220 -19.64 6.12 -87.35
N SER A 221 -19.27 5.19 -88.24
CA SER A 221 -20.13 4.73 -89.33
C SER A 221 -21.33 3.90 -88.85
N ASN A 222 -21.22 3.23 -87.71
CA ASN A 222 -22.28 2.37 -87.15
C ASN A 222 -23.13 3.06 -86.07
N ASN A 223 -23.06 4.39 -85.94
CA ASN A 223 -23.88 5.10 -84.96
C ASN A 223 -25.20 5.59 -85.59
N PRO A 224 -26.36 5.04 -85.19
CA PRO A 224 -27.65 5.33 -85.81
C PRO A 224 -28.12 6.79 -85.63
N TRP A 225 -27.42 7.57 -84.80
CA TRP A 225 -27.73 8.99 -84.57
C TRP A 225 -27.01 9.92 -85.55
N VAL A 226 -25.98 9.46 -86.27
CA VAL A 226 -25.18 10.30 -87.17
C VAL A 226 -26.00 10.76 -88.37
N ASP A 227 -26.84 9.89 -88.94
CA ASP A 227 -27.77 10.25 -90.01
C ASP A 227 -28.87 11.22 -89.53
N VAL A 228 -29.35 11.03 -88.31
CA VAL A 228 -30.36 11.90 -87.67
C VAL A 228 -29.79 13.31 -87.45
N LEU A 229 -28.53 13.40 -87.04
CA LEU A 229 -27.84 14.66 -86.79
C LEU A 229 -27.49 15.40 -88.10
N ARG A 230 -27.05 14.69 -89.15
CA ARG A 230 -26.84 15.30 -90.48
C ARG A 230 -28.13 15.90 -91.04
N LYS A 231 -29.27 15.21 -90.87
CA LYS A 231 -30.58 15.68 -91.35
C LYS A 231 -31.13 16.88 -90.58
N LYS A 232 -30.75 17.02 -89.30
CA LYS A 232 -31.21 18.12 -88.42
C LYS A 232 -30.30 19.37 -88.46
N GLY A 233 -29.04 19.23 -88.85
CA GLY A 233 -28.09 20.35 -88.97
C GLY A 233 -28.12 21.10 -90.31
N GLY A 234 -28.91 20.65 -91.30
CA GLY A 234 -29.02 21.25 -92.63
C GLY A 234 -30.25 22.12 -92.88
N GLY A 235 -31.04 22.42 -91.84
CA GLY A 235 -32.32 23.13 -91.94
C GLY A 235 -32.37 24.41 -91.09
N SER A 236 -31.96 25.52 -91.71
CA SER A 236 -32.36 26.91 -91.43
C SER A 236 -32.05 27.53 -90.06
N GLY A 237 -30.95 28.30 -90.09
CA GLY A 237 -30.62 29.45 -89.26
C GLY A 237 -29.47 30.17 -89.94
#